data_AF-A0A510NVZ4-F1
#
_entry.id   AF-A0A510NVZ4-F1
#
_cell.length_a   1.000
_cell.length_b   1.000
_cell.length_c   1.000
_cell.angle_alpha   90.00
_cell.angle_beta   90.00
_cell.angle_gamma   90.00
#
_symmetry.space_group_name_H-M   'P 1'
#
loop_
_entity.id
_entity.type
_entity.pdbx_description
1 polymer ?
#
loop_
_entity_poly.entity_id
_entity_poly.type
_entity_poly.pdbx_seq_one_letter_code
_entity_poly.pdbx_strand_id
1 'polypeptide(L)'
;MRVNLRDIEEMILKTAKGSLSEVVVVSVLALDKEGCESLVGHVVFGSDTAADPEAFLRGLLDDLPLPQYMCPRVADSTIHSAAEVSHLKSYSNLHDTNVASTKELTRLCLPRRIPIHYVSTAGVAMFAVGDTFDEVSASSTPPPTDGGDGYSASKWASERFLERVNAAFDLPVWIHRPSGIMRPPNEKHNQDALLLSILHFSKRSELCQRLTSSKGHWIVFIENVSRNIVKDVLENNPWTPNGLSYIHQTGDIVIPLDQMKEYIERESEEPLPVVEKLTLTEWAERAELVGLHSSLANVLKNADQIGILQMHIPKLVRKYRN
;
A
#
# COMPACT_ATOMS: atom_id res chain seq x y z
N MET A 1 7.33 21.67 22.80
CA MET A 1 7.86 22.39 21.61
C MET A 1 7.84 23.88 21.94
N ARG A 2 8.97 24.61 21.85
CA ARG A 2 8.96 26.06 22.12
C ARG A 2 8.51 26.78 20.84
N VAL A 3 7.29 27.28 20.86
CA VAL A 3 6.76 28.14 19.80
C VAL A 3 7.47 29.50 19.86
N ASN A 4 8.11 29.92 18.77
CA ASN A 4 8.65 31.27 18.65
C ASN A 4 7.54 32.22 18.18
N LEU A 5 7.01 33.02 19.10
CA LEU A 5 5.87 33.89 18.87
C LEU A 5 6.20 35.03 17.87
N ARG A 6 7.46 35.49 17.85
CA ARG A 6 7.91 36.55 16.92
C ARG A 6 7.82 36.14 15.46
N ASP A 7 8.16 34.88 15.17
CA ASP A 7 8.07 34.35 13.81
C ASP A 7 6.61 34.35 13.30
N ILE A 8 5.64 34.21 14.21
CA ILE A 8 4.20 34.29 13.90
C ILE A 8 3.81 35.72 13.58
N GLU A 9 4.22 36.66 14.44
CA GLU A 9 3.94 38.09 14.30
C GLU A 9 4.43 38.59 12.94
N GLU A 10 5.67 38.27 12.59
CA GLU A 10 6.27 38.61 11.30
C GLU A 10 5.54 37.98 10.11
N MET A 11 5.08 36.73 10.25
CA MET A 11 4.32 36.03 9.20
C MET A 11 2.96 36.70 8.96
N ILE A 12 2.24 37.07 10.03
CA ILE A 12 0.95 37.76 9.95
C ILE A 12 1.13 39.13 9.30
N LEU A 13 2.13 39.91 9.72
CA LEU A 13 2.42 41.22 9.12
C LEU A 13 2.77 41.12 7.64
N LYS A 14 3.60 40.14 7.26
CA LYS A 14 3.99 39.91 5.87
C LYS A 14 2.80 39.50 5.00
N THR A 15 1.93 38.63 5.51
CA THR A 15 0.73 38.15 4.80
C THR A 15 -0.30 39.27 4.63
N ALA A 16 -0.39 40.17 5.62
CA ALA A 16 -1.27 41.32 5.59
C ALA A 16 -0.86 42.43 4.60
N LYS A 17 0.33 42.34 3.98
CA LYS A 17 0.80 43.25 2.91
C LYS A 17 0.60 44.75 3.21
N GLY A 18 0.78 45.15 4.47
CA GLY A 18 0.65 46.54 4.92
C GLY A 18 -0.74 46.97 5.41
N SER A 19 -1.75 46.10 5.33
CA SER A 19 -3.07 46.35 5.93
C SER A 19 -3.05 46.31 7.47
N LEU A 20 -2.06 45.62 8.05
CA LEU A 20 -1.76 45.65 9.49
C LEU A 20 -0.45 46.40 9.73
N SER A 21 -0.42 47.26 10.74
CA SER A 21 0.76 48.01 11.17
C SER A 21 1.51 47.31 12.29
N GLU A 22 0.80 46.66 13.21
CA GLU A 22 1.37 45.94 14.35
C GLU A 22 0.63 44.64 14.62
N VAL A 23 1.37 43.63 15.08
CA VAL A 23 0.84 42.33 15.52
C VAL A 23 1.64 41.88 16.75
N VAL A 24 0.93 41.46 17.80
CA VAL A 24 1.52 40.86 19.00
C VAL A 24 0.80 39.56 19.31
N VAL A 25 1.54 38.46 19.44
CA VAL A 25 0.97 37.13 19.68
C VAL A 25 1.37 36.62 21.05
N VAL A 26 0.39 36.18 21.83
CA VAL A 26 0.58 35.61 23.18
C VAL A 26 -0.02 34.20 23.25
N SER A 27 0.57 33.33 24.07
CA SER A 27 -0.09 32.08 24.43
C SER A 27 -1.00 32.30 25.63
N VAL A 28 -2.20 31.74 25.54
CA VAL A 28 -3.24 31.82 26.56
C VAL A 28 -3.67 30.39 26.88
N LEU A 29 -3.56 30.00 28.15
CA LEU A 29 -4.13 28.75 28.61
C LEU A 29 -5.64 28.96 28.75
N ALA A 30 -6.45 28.29 27.94
CA ALA A 30 -7.89 28.33 28.10
C ALA A 30 -8.26 27.58 29.41
N LEU A 31 -9.04 28.23 30.28
CA LEU A 31 -9.63 27.60 31.48
C LEU A 31 -10.87 26.76 31.13
N ASP A 32 -10.92 26.16 29.95
CA ASP A 32 -11.96 25.20 29.60
C ASP A 32 -11.63 23.82 30.19
N LYS A 33 -12.60 22.90 30.15
CA LYS A 33 -12.48 21.56 30.76
C LYS A 33 -11.35 20.70 30.15
N GLU A 34 -10.76 21.13 29.04
CA GLU A 34 -9.74 20.38 28.28
C GLU A 34 -8.33 21.00 28.37
N GLY A 35 -8.18 22.22 28.91
CA GLY A 35 -6.88 22.81 29.18
C GLY A 35 -6.05 23.07 27.93
N CYS A 36 -6.69 23.44 26.81
CA CYS A 36 -5.99 23.69 25.55
C CYS A 36 -5.23 25.02 25.59
N GLU A 37 -3.93 24.98 25.28
CA GLU A 37 -3.12 26.17 25.04
C GLU A 37 -3.50 26.77 23.68
N SER A 38 -4.00 28.00 23.67
CA SER A 38 -4.39 28.73 22.46
C SER A 38 -3.46 29.92 22.23
N LEU A 39 -3.28 30.33 20.97
CA LEU A 39 -2.57 31.56 20.63
C LEU A 39 -3.58 32.67 20.33
N VAL A 40 -3.36 33.85 20.89
CA VAL A 40 -4.17 35.04 20.65
C VAL A 40 -3.29 36.12 20.05
N GLY A 41 -3.63 36.58 18.84
CA GLY A 41 -2.98 37.69 18.17
C GLY A 41 -3.76 38.99 18.36
N HIS A 42 -3.14 39.99 18.97
CA HIS A 42 -3.62 41.37 18.93
C HIS A 42 -3.06 42.05 17.69
N VAL A 43 -3.92 42.68 16.87
CA VAL A 43 -3.55 43.29 15.60
C VAL A 43 -4.01 44.74 15.54
N VAL A 44 -3.18 45.60 14.96
CA VAL A 44 -3.48 47.01 14.70
C VAL A 44 -3.54 47.22 13.20
N PHE A 45 -4.64 47.80 12.71
CA PHE A 45 -4.79 48.10 11.29
C PHE A 45 -4.02 49.39 10.92
N GLY A 46 -3.48 49.41 9.70
CA GLY A 46 -2.86 50.59 9.13
C GLY A 46 -3.87 51.68 8.76
N SER A 47 -3.39 52.79 8.20
CA SER A 47 -4.22 53.93 7.75
C SER A 47 -5.12 53.61 6.55
N ASP A 48 -4.84 52.52 5.85
CA ASP A 48 -5.65 51.99 4.75
C ASP A 48 -6.48 50.79 5.27
N THR A 49 -7.47 51.10 6.10
CA THR A 49 -8.31 50.10 6.76
C THR A 49 -9.22 49.42 5.74
N ALA A 50 -9.21 48.09 5.72
CA ALA A 50 -10.16 47.30 4.95
C ALA A 50 -11.61 47.69 5.33
N ALA A 51 -12.50 47.78 4.34
CA ALA A 51 -13.90 48.14 4.56
C ALA A 51 -14.64 47.17 5.52
N ASP A 52 -14.15 45.93 5.64
CA ASP A 52 -14.59 44.93 6.61
C ASP A 52 -13.37 44.26 7.28
N PRO A 53 -13.00 44.71 8.50
CA PRO A 53 -11.89 44.14 9.26
C PRO A 53 -12.07 42.66 9.59
N GLU A 54 -13.30 42.19 9.83
CA GLU A 54 -13.54 40.81 10.25
C GLU A 54 -13.41 39.84 9.09
N ALA A 55 -13.98 40.19 7.92
CA ALA A 55 -13.80 39.40 6.70
C ALA A 55 -12.33 39.36 6.26
N PHE A 56 -11.60 40.47 6.40
CA PHE A 56 -10.16 40.51 6.15
C PHE A 56 -9.40 39.54 7.07
N LEU A 57 -9.66 39.56 8.38
CA LEU A 57 -8.96 38.69 9.33
C LEU A 57 -9.27 37.20 9.09
N ARG A 58 -10.49 36.85 8.69
CA ARG A 58 -10.82 35.46 8.29
C ARG A 58 -10.02 35.03 7.07
N GLY A 59 -10.00 35.85 6.01
CA GLY A 59 -9.21 35.55 4.81
C GLY A 59 -7.69 35.50 5.10
N LEU A 60 -7.20 36.36 6.00
CA LEU A 60 -5.81 36.37 6.43
C LEU A 60 -5.43 35.06 7.14
N LEU A 61 -6.31 34.51 7.97
CA LEU A 61 -6.10 33.23 8.64
C LEU A 61 -6.07 32.06 7.65
N ASP A 62 -6.90 32.09 6.61
CA ASP A 62 -6.93 31.07 5.55
C ASP A 62 -5.64 31.07 4.71
N ASP A 63 -5.07 32.26 4.47
CA ASP A 63 -3.87 32.46 3.65
C ASP A 63 -2.55 32.41 4.45
N LEU A 64 -2.62 32.30 5.78
CA LEU A 64 -1.44 32.38 6.63
C LEU A 64 -0.53 31.17 6.41
N PRO A 65 0.70 31.34 5.89
CA PRO A 65 1.62 30.24 5.70
C PRO A 65 2.26 29.90 7.05
N LEU A 66 1.51 29.23 7.91
CA LEU A 66 1.99 28.84 9.23
C LEU A 66 3.33 28.10 9.10
N PRO A 67 4.35 28.49 9.87
CA PRO A 67 5.59 27.75 9.94
C PRO A 67 5.30 26.26 10.19
N GLN A 68 6.08 25.39 9.58
CA GLN A 68 5.79 23.96 9.58
C GLN A 68 5.64 23.33 10.97
N TYR A 69 6.33 23.89 11.97
CA TYR A 69 6.26 23.48 13.38
C TYR A 69 4.98 23.94 14.10
N MET A 70 4.14 24.77 13.47
CA MET A 70 2.87 25.28 14.01
C MET A 70 1.65 24.60 13.45
N CYS A 71 1.80 23.95 12.30
CA CYS A 71 0.74 23.07 11.83
C CYS A 71 0.77 21.79 12.67
N PRO A 72 -0.32 21.44 13.37
CA PRO A 72 -0.44 20.15 14.01
C PRO A 72 -0.10 19.04 13.00
N ARG A 73 0.83 18.14 13.36
CA ARG A 73 0.99 16.88 12.62
C ARG A 73 -0.20 16.02 13.03
N VAL A 74 -1.15 15.85 12.11
CA VAL A 74 -2.24 14.88 12.28
C VAL A 74 -1.70 13.44 12.15
N ALA A 75 -0.54 13.26 11.51
CA ALA A 75 0.07 11.95 11.28
C ALA A 75 1.58 11.98 11.49
N ASP A 76 2.08 10.97 12.20
CA ASP A 76 3.51 10.76 12.41
C ASP A 76 4.17 9.87 11.34
N SER A 77 3.38 8.96 10.77
CA SER A 77 3.76 8.03 9.71
C SER A 77 2.53 7.76 8.83
N THR A 78 2.74 7.30 7.60
CA THR A 78 1.67 7.02 6.62
C THR A 78 1.75 5.59 6.13
N ILE A 79 0.66 4.83 6.25
CA ILE A 79 0.52 3.50 5.63
C ILE A 79 -0.35 3.65 4.38
N HIS A 80 0.24 3.48 3.20
CA HIS A 80 -0.46 3.53 1.93
C HIS A 80 -0.76 2.12 1.43
N SER A 81 -1.93 1.59 1.81
CA SER A 81 -2.43 0.28 1.37
C SER A 81 -3.54 0.35 0.32
N ALA A 82 -4.15 1.52 0.13
CA ALA A 82 -5.24 1.72 -0.82
C ALA A 82 -4.74 1.48 -2.26
N ALA A 83 -5.37 0.53 -2.94
CA ALA A 83 -5.14 0.22 -4.34
C ALA A 83 -6.39 -0.45 -4.92
N GLU A 84 -6.58 -0.30 -6.21
CA GLU A 84 -7.47 -1.16 -6.98
C GLU A 84 -6.71 -2.40 -7.43
N VAL A 85 -7.18 -3.56 -6.96
CA VAL A 85 -6.58 -4.86 -7.27
C VAL A 85 -7.41 -5.53 -8.37
N SER A 86 -6.93 -5.44 -9.61
CA SER A 86 -7.60 -6.08 -10.76
C SER A 86 -6.57 -6.64 -11.73
N HIS A 87 -6.59 -7.96 -11.91
CA HIS A 87 -5.74 -8.65 -12.88
C HIS A 87 -6.23 -8.53 -14.33
N LEU A 88 -7.40 -7.93 -14.55
CA LEU A 88 -8.02 -7.81 -15.87
C LEU A 88 -7.93 -6.39 -16.45
N LYS A 89 -7.59 -5.41 -15.61
CA LYS A 89 -7.46 -4.01 -16.05
C LYS A 89 -6.04 -3.72 -16.52
N SER A 90 -5.95 -2.92 -17.57
CA SER A 90 -4.68 -2.39 -18.06
C SER A 90 -4.05 -1.45 -17.03
N TYR A 91 -2.73 -1.24 -17.17
CA TYR A 91 -2.00 -0.24 -16.39
C TYR A 91 -2.65 1.15 -16.48
N SER A 92 -3.10 1.57 -17.67
CA SER A 92 -3.71 2.89 -17.87
C SER A 92 -4.96 3.08 -17.02
N ASN A 93 -5.79 2.05 -16.87
CA ASN A 93 -7.02 2.12 -16.07
C ASN A 93 -6.74 2.10 -14.57
N LEU A 94 -5.60 1.51 -14.16
CA LEU A 94 -5.18 1.43 -12.76
C LEU A 94 -4.27 2.59 -12.35
N HIS A 95 -3.73 3.35 -13.32
CA HIS A 95 -2.74 4.39 -13.07
C HIS A 95 -3.23 5.43 -12.08
N ASP A 96 -4.44 5.95 -12.26
CA ASP A 96 -4.94 7.04 -11.41
C ASP A 96 -5.13 6.57 -9.97
N THR A 97 -5.73 5.39 -9.79
CA THR A 97 -5.97 4.82 -8.45
C THR A 97 -4.70 4.34 -7.77
N ASN A 98 -3.74 3.76 -8.49
CA ASN A 98 -2.59 3.07 -7.88
C ASN A 98 -1.27 3.86 -7.94
N VAL A 99 -1.13 4.78 -8.89
CA VAL A 99 0.11 5.56 -9.13
C VAL A 99 -0.10 7.04 -8.82
N ALA A 100 -1.15 7.66 -9.37
CA ALA A 100 -1.41 9.08 -9.13
C ALA A 100 -1.74 9.34 -7.65
N SER A 101 -2.51 8.46 -7.02
CA SER A 101 -2.79 8.52 -5.57
C SER A 101 -1.50 8.45 -4.73
N THR A 102 -0.54 7.59 -5.09
CA THR A 102 0.76 7.51 -4.41
C THR A 102 1.53 8.81 -4.54
N LYS A 103 1.51 9.44 -5.72
CA LYS A 103 2.14 10.76 -5.94
C LYS A 103 1.49 11.84 -5.09
N GLU A 104 0.17 11.90 -5.05
CA GLU A 104 -0.55 12.91 -4.28
C GLU A 104 -0.34 12.74 -2.78
N LEU A 105 -0.41 11.51 -2.26
CA LEU A 105 -0.10 11.23 -0.86
C LEU A 105 1.33 11.61 -0.52
N THR A 106 2.28 11.29 -1.40
CA THR A 106 3.69 11.69 -1.23
C THR A 106 3.84 13.20 -1.20
N ARG A 107 3.10 13.95 -2.04
CA ARG A 107 3.07 15.42 -2.03
C ARG A 107 2.63 15.98 -0.68
N LEU A 108 1.71 15.30 0.03
CA LEU A 108 1.26 15.68 1.37
C LEU A 108 2.29 15.34 2.46
N CYS A 109 2.97 14.19 2.34
CA CYS A 109 3.97 13.73 3.30
C CYS A 109 5.28 14.52 3.20
N LEU A 110 5.68 14.91 1.97
CA LEU A 110 7.01 15.42 1.65
C LEU A 110 7.39 16.70 2.41
N PRO A 111 6.54 17.73 2.55
CA PRO A 111 6.92 18.94 3.26
C PRO A 111 7.44 18.62 4.66
N ARG A 112 6.74 17.75 5.39
CA ARG A 112 7.06 17.37 6.78
C ARG A 112 7.93 16.12 6.89
N ARG A 113 8.40 15.58 5.75
CA ARG A 113 9.14 14.32 5.66
C ARG A 113 8.48 13.18 6.44
N ILE A 114 7.14 13.09 6.37
CA ILE A 114 6.40 12.02 7.05
C ILE A 114 6.77 10.68 6.39
N PRO A 115 7.31 9.71 7.16
CA PRO A 115 7.60 8.35 6.68
C PRO A 115 6.46 7.72 5.90
N ILE A 116 6.77 7.03 4.79
CA ILE A 116 5.78 6.32 3.97
C ILE A 116 6.04 4.81 4.00
N HIS A 117 5.07 4.06 4.50
CA HIS A 117 4.97 2.61 4.38
C HIS A 117 4.03 2.27 3.22
N TYR A 118 4.60 1.93 2.08
CA TYR A 118 3.86 1.54 0.88
C TYR A 118 3.63 0.03 0.85
N VAL A 119 2.36 -0.39 0.77
CA VAL A 119 2.01 -1.79 0.55
C VAL A 119 2.01 -2.05 -0.94
N SER A 120 3.07 -2.70 -1.43
CA SER A 120 3.24 -3.16 -2.80
C SER A 120 2.69 -4.59 -2.99
N THR A 121 3.30 -5.40 -3.86
CA THR A 121 2.98 -6.80 -4.07
C THR A 121 4.23 -7.61 -4.41
N ALA A 122 4.26 -8.86 -3.96
CA ALA A 122 5.21 -9.88 -4.43
C ALA A 122 5.20 -10.04 -5.97
N GLY A 123 4.08 -9.73 -6.63
CA GLY A 123 3.93 -9.82 -8.08
C GLY A 123 4.94 -8.98 -8.87
N VAL A 124 5.49 -7.92 -8.27
CA VAL A 124 6.56 -7.11 -8.87
C VAL A 124 7.81 -7.96 -9.19
N ALA A 125 8.05 -9.03 -8.42
CA ALA A 125 9.17 -9.93 -8.64
C ALA A 125 8.98 -10.86 -9.86
N MET A 126 7.77 -11.00 -10.41
CA MET A 126 7.50 -11.89 -11.55
C MET A 126 8.20 -11.42 -12.84
N PHE A 127 8.61 -10.16 -12.89
CA PHE A 127 9.38 -9.60 -13.99
C PHE A 127 10.88 -9.89 -13.89
N ALA A 128 11.33 -10.45 -12.77
CA ALA A 128 12.73 -10.78 -12.56
C ALA A 128 13.14 -12.06 -13.29
N VAL A 129 14.33 -12.02 -13.89
CA VAL A 129 14.95 -13.20 -14.49
C VAL A 129 15.70 -13.96 -13.40
N GLY A 130 15.32 -15.22 -13.15
CA GLY A 130 16.00 -16.11 -12.19
C GLY A 130 15.07 -16.70 -11.14
N ASP A 131 15.55 -17.68 -10.39
CA ASP A 131 14.71 -18.47 -9.47
C ASP A 131 14.46 -17.82 -8.11
N THR A 132 15.17 -16.76 -7.79
CA THR A 132 15.09 -16.06 -6.50
C THR A 132 15.04 -14.56 -6.69
N PHE A 133 14.36 -13.87 -5.77
CA PHE A 133 14.33 -12.42 -5.74
C PHE A 133 14.50 -11.93 -4.30
N ASP A 134 15.52 -11.10 -4.11
CA ASP A 134 15.90 -10.56 -2.80
C ASP A 134 15.13 -9.28 -2.45
N GLU A 135 15.21 -8.86 -1.20
CA GLU A 135 14.65 -7.58 -0.71
C GLU A 135 15.47 -6.39 -1.24
N VAL A 136 15.33 -6.13 -2.55
CA VAL A 136 16.02 -5.09 -3.32
C VAL A 136 15.06 -4.36 -4.28
N SER A 137 15.55 -3.27 -4.88
CA SER A 137 14.85 -2.54 -5.94
C SER A 137 14.52 -3.44 -7.13
N ALA A 138 13.29 -3.36 -7.62
CA ALA A 138 12.87 -4.01 -8.86
C ALA A 138 13.22 -3.18 -10.12
N SER A 139 14.06 -2.15 -10.00
CA SER A 139 14.37 -1.24 -11.10
C SER A 139 15.03 -1.88 -12.32
N SER A 140 15.76 -2.98 -12.13
CA SER A 140 16.36 -3.77 -13.21
C SER A 140 15.37 -4.71 -13.91
N THR A 141 14.14 -4.85 -13.39
CA THR A 141 13.15 -5.81 -13.84
C THR A 141 11.83 -5.10 -14.17
N PRO A 142 11.78 -4.29 -15.24
CA PRO A 142 10.60 -3.54 -15.61
C PRO A 142 9.46 -4.46 -16.10
N PRO A 143 8.19 -4.07 -15.89
CA PRO A 143 7.05 -4.80 -16.43
C PRO A 143 7.07 -4.86 -17.97
N PRO A 144 6.53 -5.94 -18.58
CA PRO A 144 6.30 -6.02 -20.01
C PRO A 144 5.43 -4.87 -20.54
N THR A 145 5.71 -4.43 -21.77
CA THR A 145 4.94 -3.37 -22.45
C THR A 145 3.75 -3.88 -23.25
N ASP A 146 3.50 -5.20 -23.24
CA ASP A 146 2.39 -5.86 -23.93
C ASP A 146 1.04 -5.70 -23.20
N GLY A 147 1.06 -5.15 -21.98
CA GLY A 147 -0.13 -4.93 -21.16
C GLY A 147 -0.61 -6.16 -20.39
N GLY A 148 0.18 -7.25 -20.35
CA GLY A 148 -0.21 -8.53 -19.74
C GLY A 148 -0.44 -8.52 -18.24
N ASP A 149 0.17 -7.57 -17.49
CA ASP A 149 -0.05 -7.42 -16.04
C ASP A 149 -0.08 -5.94 -15.62
N GLY A 150 -1.25 -5.32 -15.83
CA GLY A 150 -1.47 -3.91 -15.49
C GLY A 150 -1.36 -3.61 -14.00
N TYR A 151 -1.77 -4.54 -13.14
CA TYR A 151 -1.74 -4.35 -11.69
C TYR A 151 -0.30 -4.36 -11.17
N SER A 152 0.47 -5.41 -11.42
CA SER A 152 1.87 -5.47 -10.97
C SER A 152 2.71 -4.35 -11.57
N ALA A 153 2.44 -3.97 -12.83
CA ALA A 153 3.06 -2.81 -13.46
C ALA A 153 2.74 -1.49 -12.72
N SER A 154 1.50 -1.31 -12.25
CA SER A 154 1.10 -0.13 -11.45
C SER A 154 1.85 -0.06 -10.12
N LYS A 155 1.98 -1.19 -9.41
CA LYS A 155 2.70 -1.27 -8.14
C LYS A 155 4.22 -1.06 -8.34
N TRP A 156 4.81 -1.65 -9.38
CA TRP A 156 6.21 -1.40 -9.77
C TRP A 156 6.46 0.08 -10.07
N ALA A 157 5.56 0.76 -10.79
CA ALA A 157 5.70 2.18 -11.09
C ALA A 157 5.69 3.04 -9.82
N SER A 158 4.82 2.72 -8.85
CA SER A 158 4.78 3.40 -7.55
C SER A 158 6.03 3.14 -6.71
N GLU A 159 6.56 1.91 -6.70
CA GLU A 159 7.87 1.63 -6.08
C GLU A 159 8.96 2.51 -6.68
N ARG A 160 9.08 2.54 -8.02
CA ARG A 160 10.09 3.36 -8.71
C ARG A 160 9.93 4.85 -8.46
N PHE A 161 8.71 5.34 -8.35
CA PHE A 161 8.45 6.72 -7.98
C PHE A 161 8.95 7.02 -6.56
N LEU A 162 8.59 6.19 -5.58
CA LEU A 162 9.00 6.39 -4.18
C LEU A 162 10.51 6.25 -4.00
N GLU A 163 11.17 5.34 -4.73
CA GLU A 163 12.63 5.22 -4.76
C GLU A 163 13.30 6.51 -5.24
N ARG A 164 12.75 7.16 -6.27
CA ARG A 164 13.25 8.45 -6.77
C ARG A 164 12.99 9.58 -5.76
N VAL A 165 11.86 9.57 -5.06
CA VAL A 165 11.54 10.54 -4.02
C VAL A 165 12.49 10.41 -2.84
N ASN A 166 12.76 9.19 -2.37
CA ASN A 166 13.76 8.92 -1.34
C ASN A 166 15.13 9.44 -1.79
N ALA A 167 15.59 9.10 -2.99
CA ALA A 167 16.89 9.53 -3.49
C ALA A 167 17.02 11.06 -3.68
N ALA A 168 15.92 11.77 -3.96
CA ALA A 168 15.92 13.21 -4.18
C ALA A 168 15.71 14.05 -2.91
N PHE A 169 15.03 13.50 -1.90
CA PHE A 169 14.56 14.28 -0.75
C PHE A 169 14.84 13.63 0.62
N ASP A 170 15.53 12.48 0.65
CA ASP A 170 15.81 11.68 1.84
C ASP A 170 14.54 11.31 2.64
N LEU A 171 13.40 11.16 1.95
CA LEU A 171 12.15 10.74 2.56
C LEU A 171 12.25 9.26 2.98
N PRO A 172 12.02 8.89 4.25
CA PRO A 172 12.01 7.49 4.67
C PRO A 172 10.86 6.71 4.02
N VAL A 173 11.18 5.57 3.39
CA VAL A 173 10.23 4.74 2.66
C VAL A 173 10.42 3.26 2.99
N TRP A 174 9.31 2.57 3.24
CA TRP A 174 9.23 1.11 3.35
C TRP A 174 8.34 0.58 2.24
N ILE A 175 8.83 -0.41 1.50
CA ILE A 175 8.10 -1.10 0.45
C ILE A 175 7.81 -2.51 0.95
N HIS A 176 6.58 -2.74 1.40
CA HIS A 176 6.12 -4.05 1.85
C HIS A 176 5.50 -4.82 0.68
N ARG A 177 6.07 -5.96 0.30
CA ARG A 177 5.61 -6.83 -0.79
C ARG A 177 4.97 -8.10 -0.20
N PRO A 178 3.67 -8.09 0.13
CA PRO A 178 2.95 -9.31 0.49
C PRO A 178 2.81 -10.26 -0.70
N SER A 179 2.99 -11.55 -0.42
CA SER A 179 2.54 -12.63 -1.30
C SER A 179 1.04 -12.85 -1.16
N GLY A 180 0.49 -13.96 -1.67
CA GLY A 180 -0.95 -14.22 -1.59
C GLY A 180 -1.47 -14.11 -0.15
N ILE A 181 -2.32 -13.11 0.11
CA ILE A 181 -2.84 -12.84 1.45
C ILE A 181 -4.03 -13.74 1.70
N MET A 182 -3.95 -14.57 2.74
CA MET A 182 -5.05 -15.39 3.22
C MET A 182 -5.72 -14.74 4.41
N ARG A 183 -7.06 -14.68 4.37
CA ARG A 183 -7.90 -14.26 5.49
C ARG A 183 -8.58 -15.48 6.12
N PRO A 184 -8.95 -15.41 7.41
CA PRO A 184 -9.69 -16.48 8.07
C PRO A 184 -10.99 -16.84 7.32
N PRO A 185 -11.46 -18.10 7.38
CA PRO A 185 -12.62 -18.59 6.62
C PRO A 185 -13.93 -17.84 6.89
N ASN A 186 -14.03 -17.16 8.03
CA ASN A 186 -15.25 -16.49 8.47
C ASN A 186 -15.44 -15.10 7.82
N GLU A 187 -14.46 -14.59 7.08
CA GLU A 187 -14.58 -13.35 6.31
C GLU A 187 -15.04 -13.67 4.88
N LYS A 188 -16.19 -13.14 4.45
CA LYS A 188 -16.79 -13.30 3.11
C LYS A 188 -15.92 -12.81 1.92
N HIS A 189 -14.68 -12.40 2.16
CA HIS A 189 -13.80 -11.69 1.22
C HIS A 189 -12.65 -12.53 0.63
N ASN A 190 -12.62 -13.85 0.84
CA ASN A 190 -11.53 -14.70 0.30
C ASN A 190 -11.58 -14.92 -1.23
N GLN A 191 -12.46 -14.24 -1.97
CA GLN A 191 -12.69 -14.47 -3.41
C GLN A 191 -11.68 -13.74 -4.34
N ASP A 192 -10.83 -12.86 -3.81
CA ASP A 192 -10.01 -11.97 -4.66
C ASP A 192 -8.68 -12.61 -5.10
N ALA A 193 -8.19 -13.63 -4.39
CA ALA A 193 -6.96 -14.33 -4.75
C ALA A 193 -7.28 -15.60 -5.55
N LEU A 194 -6.94 -15.58 -6.84
CA LEU A 194 -7.19 -16.66 -7.81
C LEU A 194 -6.73 -18.04 -7.30
N LEU A 195 -5.51 -18.12 -6.73
CA LEU A 195 -4.99 -19.38 -6.19
C LEU A 195 -5.70 -19.84 -4.90
N LEU A 196 -6.05 -18.92 -4.01
CA LEU A 196 -6.77 -19.27 -2.77
C LEU A 196 -8.18 -19.74 -3.09
N SER A 197 -8.81 -19.14 -4.10
CA SER A 197 -10.10 -19.61 -4.63
C SER A 197 -9.96 -21.02 -5.20
N ILE A 198 -8.92 -21.27 -6.00
CA ILE A 198 -8.61 -22.62 -6.48
C ILE A 198 -8.53 -23.62 -5.32
N LEU A 199 -7.70 -23.35 -4.31
CA LEU A 199 -7.54 -24.26 -3.15
C LEU A 199 -8.85 -24.46 -2.37
N HIS A 200 -9.61 -23.39 -2.14
CA HIS A 200 -10.88 -23.44 -1.43
C HIS A 200 -11.90 -24.31 -2.16
N PHE A 201 -12.08 -24.08 -3.47
CA PHE A 201 -13.02 -24.85 -4.27
C PHE A 201 -12.51 -26.25 -4.57
N SER A 202 -11.21 -26.49 -4.62
CA SER A 202 -10.65 -27.85 -4.73
C SER A 202 -10.98 -28.69 -3.49
N LYS A 203 -10.85 -28.11 -2.29
CA LYS A 203 -11.30 -28.77 -1.04
C LYS A 203 -12.81 -29.01 -1.03
N ARG A 204 -13.59 -28.00 -1.43
CA ARG A 204 -15.06 -28.02 -1.34
C ARG A 204 -15.74 -28.89 -2.39
N SER A 205 -15.14 -29.04 -3.57
CA SER A 205 -15.64 -29.90 -4.65
C SER A 205 -15.01 -31.30 -4.64
N GLU A 206 -13.98 -31.52 -3.81
CA GLU A 206 -13.16 -32.74 -3.81
C GLU A 206 -12.46 -32.99 -5.18
N LEU A 207 -12.17 -31.91 -5.92
CA LEU A 207 -11.55 -31.95 -7.25
C LEU A 207 -10.22 -31.21 -7.26
N CYS A 208 -9.16 -31.87 -7.70
CA CYS A 208 -7.85 -31.22 -7.89
C CYS A 208 -7.47 -31.19 -9.37
N GLN A 209 -7.27 -29.99 -9.89
CA GLN A 209 -6.78 -29.77 -11.25
C GLN A 209 -5.27 -30.06 -11.33
N ARG A 210 -4.80 -30.45 -12.52
CA ARG A 210 -3.36 -30.58 -12.77
C ARG A 210 -2.77 -29.20 -13.04
N LEU A 211 -1.98 -28.69 -12.11
CA LEU A 211 -1.13 -27.53 -12.35
C LEU A 211 0.23 -27.98 -12.91
N THR A 212 0.69 -27.33 -13.96
CA THR A 212 1.98 -27.65 -14.63
C THR A 212 3.17 -26.90 -14.03
N SER A 213 2.95 -26.04 -13.04
CA SER A 213 4.02 -25.25 -12.43
C SER A 213 4.71 -26.03 -11.32
N SER A 214 6.04 -26.16 -11.42
CA SER A 214 6.91 -26.87 -10.48
C SER A 214 7.36 -26.03 -9.28
N LYS A 215 6.87 -24.79 -9.14
CA LYS A 215 7.31 -23.86 -8.11
C LYS A 215 6.20 -23.54 -7.13
N GLY A 216 6.52 -23.63 -5.84
CA GLY A 216 5.56 -23.40 -4.76
C GLY A 216 5.07 -21.96 -4.73
N HIS A 217 3.83 -21.78 -4.26
CA HIS A 217 3.25 -20.47 -4.03
C HIS A 217 3.35 -20.10 -2.56
N TRP A 218 3.76 -18.87 -2.28
CA TRP A 218 3.90 -18.37 -0.91
C TRP A 218 2.62 -17.65 -0.49
N ILE A 219 2.05 -18.10 0.62
CA ILE A 219 0.88 -17.48 1.24
C ILE A 219 1.31 -16.87 2.57
N VAL A 220 0.66 -15.76 2.92
CA VAL A 220 0.85 -15.04 4.17
C VAL A 220 -0.50 -14.72 4.78
N PHE A 221 -0.63 -14.84 6.09
CA PHE A 221 -1.82 -14.46 6.84
C PHE A 221 -1.91 -12.94 6.98
N ILE A 222 -3.11 -12.39 6.79
CA ILE A 222 -3.33 -10.94 6.91
C ILE A 222 -2.90 -10.39 8.27
N GLU A 223 -3.07 -11.17 9.35
CA GLU A 223 -2.71 -10.79 10.70
C GLU A 223 -1.19 -10.62 10.84
N ASN A 224 -0.42 -11.50 10.19
CA ASN A 224 1.04 -11.44 10.20
C ASN A 224 1.55 -10.27 9.36
N VAL A 225 1.00 -10.06 8.16
CA VAL A 225 1.32 -8.88 7.33
C VAL A 225 1.05 -7.60 8.11
N SER A 226 -0.13 -7.49 8.70
CA SER A 226 -0.57 -6.29 9.44
C SER A 226 0.30 -6.05 10.66
N ARG A 227 0.57 -7.09 11.47
CA ARG A 227 1.44 -7.01 12.64
C ARG A 227 2.84 -6.54 12.26
N ASN A 228 3.40 -7.09 11.19
CA ASN A 228 4.75 -6.71 10.73
C ASN A 228 4.80 -5.26 10.26
N ILE A 229 3.83 -4.80 9.46
CA ILE A 229 3.78 -3.41 9.00
C ILE A 229 3.64 -2.47 10.21
N VAL A 230 2.74 -2.75 11.14
CA VAL A 230 2.56 -1.93 12.36
C VAL A 230 3.84 -1.92 13.20
N LYS A 231 4.53 -3.06 13.34
CA LYS A 231 5.82 -3.12 14.02
C LYS A 231 6.84 -2.20 13.35
N ASP A 232 6.99 -2.30 12.03
CA ASP A 232 7.95 -1.48 11.27
C ASP A 232 7.61 0.02 11.36
N VAL A 233 6.32 0.38 11.41
CA VAL A 233 5.83 1.77 11.64
C VAL A 233 6.20 2.28 13.03
N LEU A 234 6.00 1.45 14.07
CA LEU A 234 6.27 1.84 15.45
C LEU A 234 7.78 1.92 15.75
N GLU A 235 8.59 1.04 15.15
CA GLU A 235 10.04 1.09 15.26
C GLU A 235 10.63 2.28 14.49
N ASN A 236 10.00 2.66 13.36
CA ASN A 236 10.38 3.79 12.51
C ASN A 236 11.89 3.85 12.20
N ASN A 237 12.49 2.69 12.00
CA ASN A 237 13.91 2.54 11.75
C ASN A 237 14.13 1.87 10.39
N PRO A 238 14.52 2.63 9.35
CA PRO A 238 14.82 2.06 8.05
C PRO A 238 15.96 1.06 8.15
N TRP A 239 15.86 -0.04 7.41
CA TRP A 239 16.82 -1.15 7.46
C TRP A 239 18.10 -0.86 6.69
N THR A 240 18.07 0.16 5.85
CA THR A 240 19.20 0.64 5.08
C THR A 240 19.56 2.05 5.52
N PRO A 241 20.85 2.43 5.48
CA PRO A 241 21.28 3.78 5.86
C PRO A 241 20.66 4.91 5.02
N ASN A 242 20.21 4.60 3.79
CA ASN A 242 19.59 5.57 2.90
C ASN A 242 18.07 5.77 3.15
N GLY A 243 17.51 5.15 4.19
CA GLY A 243 16.09 5.36 4.53
C GLY A 243 15.10 4.57 3.67
N LEU A 244 15.55 3.61 2.86
CA LEU A 244 14.73 2.88 1.89
C LEU A 244 14.75 1.36 2.13
N SER A 245 13.67 0.81 2.66
CA SER A 245 13.59 -0.61 3.03
C SER A 245 12.65 -1.39 2.12
N TYR A 246 13.10 -2.56 1.64
CA TYR A 246 12.25 -3.52 0.94
C TYR A 246 11.97 -4.70 1.86
N ILE A 247 10.71 -5.13 1.89
CA ILE A 247 10.26 -6.12 2.87
C ILE A 247 9.37 -7.14 2.18
N HIS A 248 9.80 -8.40 2.14
CA HIS A 248 8.97 -9.50 1.67
C HIS A 248 8.09 -10.02 2.82
N GLN A 249 6.78 -9.77 2.71
CA GLN A 249 5.80 -10.27 3.68
C GLN A 249 5.32 -11.65 3.20
N THR A 250 6.13 -12.68 3.42
CA THR A 250 5.91 -14.04 2.88
C THR A 250 6.25 -15.15 3.88
N GLY A 251 5.77 -16.36 3.60
CA GLY A 251 6.32 -17.60 4.17
C GLY A 251 5.57 -18.19 5.35
N ASP A 252 4.30 -17.84 5.56
CA ASP A 252 3.47 -18.52 6.57
C ASP A 252 3.06 -19.92 6.09
N ILE A 253 2.72 -20.03 4.80
CA ILE A 253 2.41 -21.30 4.15
C ILE A 253 3.11 -21.31 2.79
N VAL A 254 3.74 -22.43 2.45
CA VAL A 254 4.29 -22.69 1.12
C VAL A 254 3.51 -23.86 0.53
N ILE A 255 2.79 -23.61 -0.56
CA ILE A 255 2.02 -24.64 -1.25
C ILE A 255 2.78 -25.07 -2.49
N PRO A 256 3.39 -26.27 -2.51
CA PRO A 256 3.95 -26.84 -3.72
C PRO A 256 2.82 -27.11 -4.72
N LEU A 257 2.78 -26.36 -5.84
CA LEU A 257 1.69 -26.47 -6.83
C LEU A 257 1.71 -27.80 -7.59
N ASP A 258 2.91 -28.37 -7.75
CA ASP A 258 3.17 -29.71 -8.29
C ASP A 258 2.71 -30.83 -7.35
N GLN A 259 2.64 -30.55 -6.04
CA GLN A 259 2.20 -31.48 -4.99
C GLN A 259 0.91 -30.97 -4.30
N MET A 260 0.08 -30.24 -5.05
CA MET A 260 -1.15 -29.67 -4.52
C MET A 260 -2.11 -30.76 -4.03
N LYS A 261 -2.11 -31.92 -4.70
CA LYS A 261 -2.88 -33.09 -4.29
C LYS A 261 -2.48 -33.55 -2.88
N GLU A 262 -1.20 -33.78 -2.66
CA GLU A 262 -0.65 -34.25 -1.38
C GLU A 262 -0.86 -33.21 -0.27
N TYR A 263 -0.77 -31.91 -0.61
CA TYR A 263 -1.09 -30.83 0.31
C TYR A 263 -2.57 -30.86 0.72
N ILE A 264 -3.50 -31.00 -0.23
CA ILE A 264 -4.94 -31.03 0.07
C ILE A 264 -5.28 -32.30 0.86
N GLU A 265 -4.78 -33.48 0.45
CA GLU A 265 -5.01 -34.75 1.15
C GLU A 265 -4.52 -34.73 2.59
N ARG A 266 -3.35 -34.13 2.87
CA ARG A 266 -2.83 -34.00 4.23
C ARG A 266 -3.70 -33.11 5.12
N GLU A 267 -4.28 -32.07 4.54
CA GLU A 267 -5.08 -31.07 5.25
C GLU A 267 -6.58 -31.41 5.28
N SER A 268 -6.99 -32.52 4.67
CA SER A 268 -8.35 -33.04 4.68
C SER A 268 -8.47 -34.18 5.70
N GLU A 269 -9.56 -34.19 6.46
CA GLU A 269 -9.81 -35.26 7.46
C GLU A 269 -10.22 -36.59 6.81
N GLU A 270 -10.70 -36.57 5.56
CA GLU A 270 -11.13 -37.75 4.80
C GLU A 270 -10.29 -37.95 3.52
N PRO A 271 -9.98 -39.22 3.16
CA PRO A 271 -9.28 -39.52 1.91
C PRO A 271 -10.15 -39.16 0.71
N LEU A 272 -9.68 -38.19 -0.08
CA LEU A 272 -10.40 -37.70 -1.26
C LEU A 272 -10.56 -38.79 -2.32
N PRO A 273 -11.74 -38.93 -2.97
CA PRO A 273 -11.88 -39.81 -4.11
C PRO A 273 -10.90 -39.40 -5.22
N VAL A 274 -10.36 -40.40 -5.91
CA VAL A 274 -9.29 -40.29 -6.91
C VAL A 274 -9.43 -39.00 -7.72
N VAL A 275 -8.46 -38.10 -7.53
CA VAL A 275 -8.29 -36.88 -8.32
C VAL A 275 -8.25 -37.25 -9.80
N GLU A 276 -9.38 -37.12 -10.48
CA GLU A 276 -9.43 -37.13 -11.93
C GLU A 276 -8.64 -35.89 -12.38
N LYS A 277 -7.61 -36.08 -13.21
CA LYS A 277 -6.80 -34.97 -13.74
C LYS A 277 -7.67 -34.17 -14.72
N LEU A 278 -8.48 -33.27 -14.19
CA LEU A 278 -9.29 -32.35 -14.98
C LEU A 278 -8.40 -31.26 -15.58
N THR A 279 -8.77 -30.82 -16.78
CA THR A 279 -8.30 -29.55 -17.33
C THR A 279 -8.79 -28.39 -16.45
N LEU A 280 -8.12 -27.24 -16.49
CA LEU A 280 -8.58 -26.07 -15.74
C LEU A 280 -9.99 -25.62 -16.14
N THR A 281 -10.35 -25.78 -17.41
CA THR A 281 -11.68 -25.46 -17.92
C THR A 281 -12.74 -26.33 -17.27
N GLU A 282 -12.56 -27.66 -17.28
CA GLU A 282 -13.50 -28.61 -16.66
C GLU A 282 -13.58 -28.41 -15.14
N TRP A 283 -12.45 -28.13 -14.49
CA TRP A 283 -12.42 -27.82 -13.07
C TRP A 283 -13.21 -26.53 -12.77
N ALA A 284 -13.01 -25.47 -13.56
CA ALA A 284 -13.69 -24.18 -13.35
C ALA A 284 -15.20 -24.29 -13.57
N GLU A 285 -15.66 -25.09 -14.53
CA GLU A 285 -17.08 -25.39 -14.73
C GLU A 285 -17.69 -26.12 -13.54
N ARG A 286 -17.01 -27.13 -12.99
CA ARG A 286 -17.48 -27.85 -11.81
C ARG A 286 -17.42 -26.98 -10.55
N ALA A 287 -16.40 -26.15 -10.41
CA ALA A 287 -16.26 -25.18 -9.32
C ALA A 287 -17.38 -24.12 -9.34
N GLU A 288 -17.82 -23.69 -10.52
CA GLU A 288 -18.94 -22.76 -10.70
C GLU A 288 -20.26 -23.36 -10.17
N LEU A 289 -20.50 -24.66 -10.39
CA LEU A 289 -21.67 -25.36 -9.84
C LEU A 289 -21.68 -25.41 -8.30
N VAL A 290 -20.50 -25.43 -7.68
CA VAL A 290 -20.35 -25.35 -6.22
C VAL A 290 -20.10 -23.91 -5.74
N GLY A 291 -20.46 -22.88 -6.51
CA GLY A 291 -20.52 -21.50 -6.05
C GLY A 291 -19.28 -20.63 -6.30
N LEU A 292 -18.36 -21.04 -7.18
CA LEU A 292 -17.32 -20.15 -7.72
C LEU A 292 -18.00 -19.05 -8.58
N HIS A 293 -17.63 -17.79 -8.37
CA HIS A 293 -18.22 -16.68 -9.12
C HIS A 293 -17.90 -16.78 -10.62
N SER A 294 -18.89 -16.57 -11.48
CA SER A 294 -18.77 -16.76 -12.94
C SER A 294 -17.64 -15.93 -13.58
N SER A 295 -17.37 -14.73 -13.07
CA SER A 295 -16.25 -13.91 -13.56
C SER A 295 -14.90 -14.60 -13.33
N LEU A 296 -14.68 -15.21 -12.17
CA LEU A 296 -13.45 -15.90 -11.84
C LEU A 296 -13.35 -17.24 -12.58
N ALA A 297 -14.47 -17.96 -12.72
CA ALA A 297 -14.55 -19.16 -13.54
C ALA A 297 -14.14 -18.87 -14.99
N ASN A 298 -14.63 -17.76 -15.59
CA ASN A 298 -14.27 -17.36 -16.94
C ASN A 298 -12.78 -17.01 -17.09
N VAL A 299 -12.16 -16.39 -16.08
CA VAL A 299 -10.71 -16.15 -16.09
C VAL A 299 -9.94 -17.47 -16.10
N LEU A 300 -10.34 -18.43 -15.27
CA LEU A 300 -9.70 -19.74 -15.17
C LEU A 300 -9.88 -20.59 -16.43
N LYS A 301 -11.07 -20.56 -17.05
CA LYS A 301 -11.35 -21.24 -18.33
C LYS A 301 -10.45 -20.73 -19.47
N ASN A 302 -10.01 -19.48 -19.41
CA ASN A 302 -9.13 -18.86 -20.40
C ASN A 302 -7.67 -18.75 -19.92
N ALA A 303 -7.31 -19.32 -18.77
CA ALA A 303 -6.00 -19.12 -18.15
C ALA A 303 -4.82 -19.59 -19.02
N ASP A 304 -5.01 -20.65 -19.82
CA ASP A 304 -3.99 -21.15 -20.76
C ASP A 304 -3.77 -20.19 -21.95
N GLN A 305 -4.82 -19.50 -22.41
CA GLN A 305 -4.71 -18.47 -23.45
C GLN A 305 -4.13 -17.16 -22.91
N ILE A 306 -4.38 -16.84 -21.63
CA ILE A 306 -3.93 -15.61 -20.96
C ILE A 306 -2.54 -15.80 -20.32
N GLY A 307 -2.00 -17.02 -20.27
CA GLY A 307 -0.67 -17.31 -19.72
C GLY A 307 -0.58 -17.20 -18.19
N ILE A 308 -1.71 -17.10 -17.48
CA ILE A 308 -1.77 -16.87 -16.01
C ILE A 308 -1.05 -17.98 -15.24
N LEU A 309 -1.04 -19.21 -15.78
CA LEU A 309 -0.40 -20.38 -15.16
C LEU A 309 1.07 -20.57 -15.56
N GLN A 310 1.54 -19.80 -16.55
CA GLN A 310 2.94 -19.79 -16.97
C GLN A 310 3.76 -18.71 -16.24
N MET A 311 3.14 -17.95 -15.33
CA MET A 311 3.82 -16.91 -14.56
C MET A 311 4.91 -17.53 -13.68
N HIS A 312 6.16 -17.27 -14.03
CA HIS A 312 7.31 -17.63 -13.21
C HIS A 312 7.38 -16.65 -12.03
N ILE A 313 7.08 -17.17 -10.84
CA ILE A 313 7.23 -16.42 -9.59
C ILE A 313 8.54 -16.87 -8.94
N PRO A 314 9.56 -16.02 -8.87
CA PRO A 314 10.80 -16.37 -8.17
C PRO A 314 10.53 -16.54 -6.67
N LYS A 315 11.33 -17.38 -6.03
CA LYS A 315 11.35 -17.53 -4.58
C LYS A 315 11.78 -16.22 -3.93
N LEU A 316 10.87 -15.62 -3.16
CA LEU A 316 11.16 -14.41 -2.40
C LEU A 316 12.04 -14.76 -1.20
N VAL A 317 13.26 -14.24 -1.22
CA VAL A 317 14.21 -14.42 -0.12
C VAL A 317 13.99 -13.31 0.89
N ARG A 318 13.81 -13.69 2.15
CA ARG A 318 13.70 -12.75 3.27
C ARG A 318 15.07 -12.58 3.91
N LYS A 319 15.47 -11.37 4.26
CA LYS A 319 16.59 -11.18 5.17
C LYS A 319 16.18 -11.66 6.56
N TYR A 320 16.99 -12.52 7.18
CA TYR A 320 16.78 -12.95 8.56
C TYR A 320 16.92 -11.73 9.47
N ARG A 321 15.89 -11.49 10.27
CA ARG A 321 15.85 -10.40 11.27
C ARG A 321 16.33 -11.01 12.59
N ASN A 322 17.44 -10.51 13.15
CA ASN A 322 17.85 -10.80 14.53
C ASN A 322 17.04 -9.93 15.50
#